data_AF-A0A8S9KW35-F1
#
_entry.id   AF-A0A8S9KW35-F1
#
_cell.length_a   1.000
_cell.length_b   1.000
_cell.length_c   1.000
_cell.angle_alpha   90.00
_cell.angle_beta   90.00
_cell.angle_gamma   90.00
#
_symmetry.space_group_name_H-M   'P 1'
#
loop_
_entity.id
_entity.type
_entity.pdbx_description
1 polymer ?
#
loop_
_entity_poly.entity_id
_entity_poly.type
_entity_poly.pdbx_seq_one_letter_code
_entity_poly.pdbx_strand_id
1 'polypeptide(L)'
;VSNIRLAQLDSLLPSGQQRGKLEVAEGNGLKRKRMKAESDVTRVPPSTRNQIEAYASLKGEQVAARITADDAEQDEWLVVKVIHFDRETKEVEVLDEESGDDEEGGGQRTYKLPMPCILPFPKRNDPSTTQEFLPGKHVLAVYPGTTALYKATVVSTPRKRKSDEYLLEFDDDEEDGALPQRTVPFHKVAKARVKGFDVIAFFVIKDEINLKDEK
;
A
#
# COMPACT_ATOMS: atom_id res chain seq x y z
N VAL A 1 -20.34 12.48 -61.14
CA VAL A 1 -19.53 13.14 -62.19
C VAL A 1 -18.08 13.15 -61.76
N SER A 2 -17.25 12.47 -62.54
CA SER A 2 -15.80 12.30 -62.38
C SER A 2 -15.05 13.63 -62.45
N ASN A 3 -13.87 13.74 -61.83
CA ASN A 3 -12.62 13.82 -62.60
C ASN A 3 -11.33 13.86 -61.76
N ILE A 4 -10.41 13.03 -62.24
CA ILE A 4 -8.99 12.79 -61.98
C ILE A 4 -8.11 13.99 -62.41
N ARG A 5 -6.91 14.15 -61.80
CA ARG A 5 -5.56 14.23 -62.43
C ARG A 5 -4.49 14.60 -61.36
N LEU A 6 -3.50 13.75 -61.06
CA LEU A 6 -2.24 13.40 -61.76
C LEU A 6 -1.22 14.55 -61.88
N ALA A 7 -0.06 14.37 -61.21
CA ALA A 7 1.32 14.49 -61.74
C ALA A 7 2.28 14.91 -60.60
N GLN A 8 3.14 14.02 -60.11
CA GLN A 8 4.53 13.75 -60.56
C GLN A 8 5.53 14.81 -60.08
N LEU A 9 6.59 14.35 -59.40
CA LEU A 9 7.98 14.70 -59.68
C LEU A 9 8.90 13.62 -59.07
N ASP A 10 9.55 12.88 -59.95
CA ASP A 10 10.66 11.95 -59.72
C ASP A 10 11.95 12.65 -60.15
N SER A 11 13.08 12.36 -59.49
CA SER A 11 14.50 12.55 -59.89
C SER A 11 15.33 12.81 -58.61
N LEU A 12 16.46 12.15 -58.28
CA LEU A 12 17.52 11.52 -59.05
C LEU A 12 18.23 10.44 -58.18
N LEU A 13 18.62 9.31 -58.77
CA LEU A 13 19.72 8.46 -58.31
C LEU A 13 21.07 8.99 -58.84
N PRO A 14 22.22 8.56 -58.28
CA PRO A 14 23.01 7.59 -59.05
C PRO A 14 23.66 6.45 -58.23
N SER A 15 23.44 5.23 -58.74
CA SER A 15 24.40 4.15 -59.03
C SER A 15 25.54 3.75 -58.07
N GLY A 16 25.58 2.45 -57.76
CA GLY A 16 26.78 1.70 -57.37
C GLY A 16 26.51 0.20 -57.18
N GLN A 17 26.83 -0.62 -58.19
CA GLN A 17 26.80 -2.10 -58.20
C GLN A 17 27.70 -2.69 -57.08
N GLN A 18 27.51 -3.91 -56.56
CA GLN A 18 27.98 -5.17 -57.15
C GLN A 18 27.50 -6.41 -56.35
N ARG A 19 27.37 -7.55 -57.05
CA ARG A 19 26.92 -8.89 -56.61
C ARG A 19 28.05 -9.74 -56.01
N GLY A 20 27.71 -10.70 -55.14
CA GLY A 20 28.48 -11.93 -54.85
C GLY A 20 27.99 -12.62 -53.56
N LYS A 21 27.22 -13.72 -53.59
CA LYS A 21 27.56 -15.16 -53.75
C LYS A 21 27.81 -15.87 -52.40
N LEU A 22 26.85 -16.75 -52.05
CA LEU A 22 26.92 -18.04 -51.32
C LEU A 22 27.95 -18.23 -50.19
N GLU A 23 27.48 -18.57 -48.99
CA GLU A 23 28.08 -19.67 -48.22
C GLU A 23 27.07 -20.34 -47.26
N VAL A 24 26.92 -21.64 -47.42
CA VAL A 24 26.24 -22.56 -46.50
C VAL A 24 27.26 -22.96 -45.44
N ALA A 25 26.90 -22.87 -44.16
CA ALA A 25 27.67 -23.49 -43.08
C ALA A 25 26.77 -24.43 -42.29
N GLU A 26 26.92 -25.73 -42.57
CA GLU A 26 26.51 -26.82 -41.69
C GLU A 26 27.64 -27.04 -40.67
N GLY A 27 27.32 -27.11 -39.37
CA GLY A 27 28.32 -27.13 -38.30
C GLY A 27 27.78 -27.72 -36.99
N ASN A 28 28.00 -29.03 -36.86
CA ASN A 28 27.66 -29.96 -35.79
C ASN A 28 28.43 -29.70 -34.47
N GLY A 29 27.88 -30.04 -33.28
CA GLY A 29 28.72 -30.11 -32.05
C GLY A 29 28.09 -29.95 -30.66
N LEU A 30 27.40 -30.98 -30.18
CA LEU A 30 27.56 -31.64 -28.86
C LEU A 30 27.82 -30.83 -27.56
N LYS A 31 26.95 -31.15 -26.58
CA LYS A 31 27.19 -31.27 -25.12
C LYS A 31 27.35 -29.97 -24.32
N ARG A 32 26.31 -29.66 -23.52
CA ARG A 32 26.45 -29.55 -22.05
C ARG A 32 25.09 -29.46 -21.33
N LYS A 33 24.76 -30.59 -20.71
CA LYS A 33 23.86 -30.74 -19.57
C LYS A 33 24.06 -29.60 -18.57
N ARG A 34 23.09 -28.71 -18.45
CA ARG A 34 22.85 -27.96 -17.21
C ARG A 34 21.35 -27.98 -16.95
N MET A 35 20.91 -29.09 -16.35
CA MET A 35 19.75 -29.07 -15.47
C MET A 35 19.94 -27.87 -14.53
N LYS A 36 19.00 -26.94 -14.55
CA LYS A 36 18.87 -26.01 -13.43
C LYS A 36 17.39 -25.78 -13.18
N ALA A 37 16.91 -26.61 -12.26
CA ALA A 37 15.84 -26.36 -11.31
C ALA A 37 14.55 -25.81 -11.90
N GLU A 38 13.57 -26.69 -12.07
CA GLU A 38 12.27 -26.48 -11.44
C GLU A 38 12.52 -26.04 -9.99
N SER A 39 12.67 -24.73 -9.82
CA SER A 39 12.28 -24.07 -8.59
C SER A 39 10.86 -23.63 -8.88
N ASP A 40 9.91 -24.36 -8.30
CA ASP A 40 8.53 -23.98 -8.12
C ASP A 40 8.50 -22.61 -7.43
N VAL A 41 8.77 -21.55 -8.18
CA VAL A 41 8.35 -20.21 -7.83
C VAL A 41 6.87 -20.25 -8.13
N THR A 42 6.11 -20.67 -7.13
CA THR A 42 4.68 -20.40 -7.03
C THR A 42 4.54 -18.94 -7.41
N ARG A 43 4.03 -18.71 -8.62
CA ARG A 43 4.14 -17.44 -9.35
C ARG A 43 3.21 -16.46 -8.66
N VAL A 44 3.66 -15.89 -7.54
CA VAL A 44 2.89 -14.89 -6.78
C VAL A 44 2.45 -13.81 -7.76
N PRO A 45 1.14 -13.57 -7.89
CA PRO A 45 0.66 -12.58 -8.84
C PRO A 45 1.33 -11.23 -8.57
N PRO A 46 1.55 -10.41 -9.61
CA PRO A 46 2.27 -9.13 -9.47
C PRO A 46 1.63 -8.22 -8.39
N SER A 47 0.32 -8.31 -8.21
CA SER A 47 -0.45 -7.59 -7.20
C SER A 47 -0.16 -8.02 -5.75
N THR A 48 0.17 -9.29 -5.50
CA THR A 48 0.59 -9.78 -4.17
C THR A 48 2.07 -9.53 -3.94
N ARG A 49 2.90 -9.61 -4.99
CA ARG A 49 4.32 -9.22 -4.90
C ARG A 49 4.49 -7.75 -4.49
N ASN A 50 3.78 -6.83 -5.14
CA ASN A 50 3.82 -5.41 -4.79
C ASN A 50 3.33 -5.17 -3.35
N GLN A 51 2.34 -5.92 -2.88
CA GLN A 51 1.86 -5.83 -1.49
C GLN A 51 2.93 -6.31 -0.50
N ILE A 52 3.56 -7.46 -0.75
CA ILE A 52 4.66 -7.99 0.08
C ILE A 52 5.81 -6.98 0.16
N GLU A 53 6.18 -6.35 -0.96
CA GLU A 53 7.23 -5.33 -0.97
C GLU A 53 6.84 -4.07 -0.18
N ALA A 54 5.58 -3.63 -0.29
CA ALA A 54 5.07 -2.50 0.50
C ALA A 54 5.16 -2.79 2.01
N TYR A 55 4.70 -3.95 2.47
CA TYR A 55 4.80 -4.33 3.90
C TYR A 55 6.24 -4.52 4.36
N ALA A 56 7.10 -5.10 3.52
CA ALA A 56 8.53 -5.23 3.83
C ALA A 56 9.21 -3.85 4.01
N SER A 57 8.74 -2.83 3.29
CA SER A 57 9.26 -1.46 3.39
C SER A 57 8.86 -0.73 4.68
N LEU A 58 7.89 -1.26 5.44
CA LEU A 58 7.44 -0.67 6.71
C LEU A 58 8.39 -0.95 7.86
N LYS A 59 9.45 -1.75 7.67
CA LYS A 59 10.40 -2.07 8.75
C LYS A 59 10.96 -0.78 9.37
N GLY A 60 10.80 -0.65 10.68
CA GLY A 60 11.21 0.50 11.48
C GLY A 60 10.19 1.65 11.51
N GLU A 61 9.15 1.62 10.67
CA GLU A 61 8.06 2.59 10.66
C GLU A 61 7.04 2.27 11.78
N GLN A 62 6.39 3.32 12.26
CA GLN A 62 5.23 3.18 13.15
C GLN A 62 3.97 2.90 12.31
N VAL A 63 3.16 1.97 12.78
CA VAL A 63 1.92 1.52 12.15
C VAL A 63 0.85 1.33 13.21
N ALA A 64 -0.41 1.35 12.81
CA ALA A 64 -1.50 0.90 13.66
C ALA A 64 -1.64 -0.63 13.54
N ALA A 65 -1.72 -1.31 14.68
CA ALA A 65 -1.86 -2.75 14.76
C ALA A 65 -3.07 -3.15 15.59
N ARG A 66 -3.87 -4.06 15.05
CA ARG A 66 -5.00 -4.68 15.75
C ARG A 66 -4.49 -5.86 16.56
N ILE A 67 -4.54 -5.75 17.88
CA ILE A 67 -4.04 -6.79 18.80
C ILE A 67 -5.13 -7.74 19.32
N THR A 68 -6.39 -7.44 18.99
CA THR A 68 -7.57 -8.24 19.34
C THR A 68 -7.85 -9.35 18.33
N ALA A 69 -8.53 -10.41 18.80
CA ALA A 69 -9.01 -11.49 17.94
C ALA A 69 -10.06 -10.98 16.91
N ASP A 70 -10.27 -11.71 15.82
CA ASP A 70 -11.22 -11.30 14.77
C ASP A 70 -12.68 -11.20 15.29
N ASP A 71 -13.06 -12.13 16.18
CA ASP A 71 -14.38 -12.21 16.81
C ASP A 71 -14.58 -11.28 18.02
N ALA A 72 -13.62 -10.40 18.31
CA ALA A 72 -13.78 -9.43 19.39
C ALA A 72 -14.91 -8.43 19.09
N GLU A 73 -15.69 -8.10 20.12
CA GLU A 73 -16.77 -7.10 20.03
C GLU A 73 -16.25 -5.73 19.61
N GLN A 74 -15.03 -5.40 20.04
CA GLN A 74 -14.35 -4.16 19.73
C GLN A 74 -12.92 -4.43 19.28
N ASP A 75 -12.49 -3.74 18.23
CA ASP A 75 -11.12 -3.84 17.74
C ASP A 75 -10.23 -2.87 18.52
N GLU A 76 -9.29 -3.40 19.30
CA GLU A 76 -8.23 -2.61 19.93
C GLU A 76 -7.06 -2.41 18.96
N TRP A 77 -6.78 -1.14 18.66
CA TRP A 77 -5.70 -0.72 17.76
C TRP A 77 -4.65 0.07 18.53
N LEU A 78 -3.38 -0.32 18.41
CA LEU A 78 -2.25 0.36 19.05
C LEU A 78 -1.24 0.85 18.01
N VAL A 79 -0.54 1.93 18.34
CA VAL A 79 0.63 2.39 17.61
C VAL A 79 1.81 1.50 18.01
N VAL A 80 2.35 0.79 17.03
CA VAL A 80 3.47 -0.13 17.22
C VAL A 80 4.53 0.11 16.14
N LYS A 81 5.75 -0.36 16.40
CA LYS A 81 6.86 -0.30 15.46
C LYS A 81 7.09 -1.63 14.78
N VAL A 82 7.18 -1.63 13.45
CA VAL A 82 7.48 -2.86 12.70
C VAL A 82 8.94 -3.26 12.90
N ILE A 83 9.16 -4.46 13.43
CA ILE A 83 10.50 -5.03 13.65
C ILE A 83 10.90 -5.91 12.47
N HIS A 84 9.98 -6.77 12.02
CA HIS A 84 10.24 -7.73 10.97
C HIS A 84 8.97 -8.03 10.16
N PHE A 85 9.16 -8.44 8.92
CA PHE A 85 8.09 -8.93 8.07
C PHE A 85 8.53 -10.24 7.41
N ASP A 86 7.82 -11.31 7.72
CA ASP A 86 8.02 -12.62 7.14
C ASP A 86 7.27 -12.69 5.80
N ARG A 87 8.03 -12.83 4.70
CA ARG A 87 7.49 -12.86 3.35
C ARG A 87 6.78 -14.17 3.01
N GLU A 88 7.12 -15.25 3.70
CA GLU A 88 6.58 -16.58 3.48
C GLU A 88 5.24 -16.72 4.19
N THR A 89 5.19 -16.41 5.49
CA THR A 89 3.96 -16.50 6.29
C THR A 89 3.06 -15.27 6.14
N LYS A 90 3.59 -14.15 5.61
CA LYS A 90 2.91 -12.85 5.53
C LYS A 90 2.51 -12.31 6.90
N GLU A 91 3.34 -12.61 7.89
CA GLU A 91 3.20 -12.10 9.25
C GLU A 91 4.16 -10.94 9.48
N VAL A 92 3.69 -9.95 10.24
CA VAL A 92 4.43 -8.77 10.64
C VAL A 92 4.70 -8.89 12.12
N GLU A 93 5.96 -8.86 12.49
CA GLU A 93 6.40 -8.74 13.88
C GLU A 93 6.50 -7.27 14.24
N VAL A 94 5.76 -6.88 15.27
CA VAL A 94 5.66 -5.50 15.74
C VAL A 94 5.99 -5.41 17.22
N LEU A 95 6.51 -4.25 17.62
CA LEU A 95 6.88 -3.92 18.99
C LEU A 95 5.99 -2.78 19.50
N ASP A 96 5.36 -2.98 20.65
CA ASP A 96 4.77 -1.90 21.43
C ASP A 96 5.86 -1.17 22.23
N GLU A 97 6.12 0.07 21.87
CA GLU A 97 7.14 0.93 22.49
C GLU A 97 6.66 1.56 23.82
N GLU A 98 5.37 1.55 24.16
CA GLU A 98 4.83 2.13 25.40
C GLU A 98 5.00 1.19 26.61
N SER A 99 5.05 -0.13 26.39
CA SER A 99 5.18 -1.14 27.46
C SER A 99 6.56 -1.19 28.16
N GLY A 100 7.50 -0.29 27.86
CA GLY A 100 8.92 -0.42 28.19
C GLY A 100 9.57 0.65 29.08
N ASP A 101 8.78 1.50 29.77
CA ASP A 101 9.35 2.64 30.53
C ASP A 101 9.54 2.39 32.04
N ASP A 102 9.22 1.19 32.55
CA ASP A 102 9.49 0.84 33.96
C ASP A 102 10.86 0.13 34.10
N GLU A 103 11.78 0.80 34.81
CA GLU A 103 13.17 0.39 35.14
C GLU A 103 13.32 -0.90 35.98
N GLU A 104 12.40 -1.87 35.87
CA GLU A 104 12.58 -3.17 36.53
C GLU A 104 11.77 -4.27 35.82
N GLY A 105 12.22 -4.68 34.62
CA GLY A 105 11.75 -5.91 33.98
C GLY A 105 10.41 -5.83 33.22
N GLY A 106 9.90 -4.64 32.90
CA GLY A 106 8.78 -4.43 32.00
C GLY A 106 9.18 -4.63 30.54
N GLY A 107 9.15 -5.88 30.06
CA GLY A 107 9.60 -6.22 28.70
C GLY A 107 8.79 -5.52 27.61
N GLN A 108 9.51 -4.91 26.67
CA GLN A 108 9.05 -4.61 25.31
C GLN A 108 8.10 -5.71 24.79
N ARG A 109 6.80 -5.39 24.62
CA ARG A 109 5.80 -6.37 24.17
C ARG A 109 5.85 -6.50 22.65
N THR A 110 6.15 -7.70 22.18
CA THR A 110 6.18 -8.01 20.75
C THR A 110 4.95 -8.83 20.36
N TYR A 111 4.38 -8.51 19.20
CA TYR A 111 3.23 -9.19 18.62
C TYR A 111 3.57 -9.69 17.22
N LYS A 112 3.08 -10.88 16.87
CA LYS A 112 3.11 -11.40 15.50
C LYS A 112 1.70 -11.36 14.94
N LEU A 113 1.49 -10.53 13.94
CA LEU A 113 0.17 -10.21 13.40
C LEU A 113 0.13 -10.43 11.89
N PRO A 114 -0.98 -10.93 11.33
CA PRO A 114 -1.11 -11.06 9.88
C PRO A 114 -1.22 -9.67 9.23
N MET A 115 -0.80 -9.53 7.97
CA MET A 115 -0.94 -8.26 7.20
C MET A 115 -2.30 -7.53 7.35
N PRO A 116 -3.48 -8.19 7.36
CA PRO A 116 -4.75 -7.52 7.60
C PRO A 116 -4.88 -6.84 8.97
N CYS A 117 -4.12 -7.22 10.00
CA CYS A 117 -4.14 -6.54 11.28
C CYS A 117 -3.23 -5.30 11.31
N ILE A 118 -2.52 -4.99 10.22
CA ILE A 118 -1.60 -3.87 10.12
C ILE A 118 -2.16 -2.78 9.20
N LEU A 119 -2.17 -1.55 9.71
CA LEU A 119 -2.59 -0.33 9.04
C LEU A 119 -1.42 0.66 9.02
N PRO A 120 -0.78 0.87 7.85
CA PRO A 120 0.29 1.85 7.72
C PRO A 120 -0.24 3.28 7.89
N PHE A 121 0.51 4.12 8.59
CA PHE A 121 0.22 5.54 8.65
C PHE A 121 0.70 6.27 7.39
N PRO A 122 0.08 7.41 7.05
CA PRO A 122 0.61 8.31 6.03
C PRO A 122 2.01 8.82 6.41
N LYS A 123 2.89 8.91 5.42
CA LYS A 123 4.25 9.42 5.63
C LYS A 123 4.21 10.91 5.97
N ARG A 124 4.82 11.28 7.09
CA ARG A 124 4.90 12.68 7.55
C ARG A 124 5.51 13.64 6.52
N ASN A 125 6.42 13.14 5.69
CA ASN A 125 7.14 13.97 4.72
C ASN A 125 6.41 14.14 3.37
N ASP A 126 5.24 13.51 3.19
CA ASP A 126 4.47 13.62 1.95
C ASP A 126 2.96 13.81 2.22
N PRO A 127 2.55 15.00 2.70
CA PRO A 127 1.14 15.32 2.90
C PRO A 127 0.37 15.38 1.58
N SER A 128 1.05 15.52 0.43
CA SER A 128 0.42 15.72 -0.88
C SER A 128 -0.15 14.43 -1.47
N THR A 129 0.50 13.30 -1.25
CA THR A 129 0.04 11.96 -1.68
C THR A 129 -0.89 11.31 -0.67
N THR A 130 -1.04 11.90 0.52
CA THR A 130 -1.86 11.33 1.59
C THR A 130 -3.33 11.40 1.22
N GLN A 131 -4.02 10.26 1.35
CA GLN A 131 -5.48 10.21 1.21
C GLN A 131 -6.11 11.14 2.25
N GLU A 132 -6.90 12.10 1.77
CA GLU A 132 -7.65 12.98 2.65
C GLU A 132 -9.03 12.39 2.95
N PHE A 133 -9.43 12.43 4.22
CA PHE A 133 -10.74 11.98 4.66
C PHE A 133 -11.69 13.18 4.72
N LEU A 134 -12.79 13.13 3.98
CA LEU A 134 -13.77 14.21 3.96
C LEU A 134 -14.56 14.29 5.28
N PRO A 135 -15.13 15.45 5.62
CA PRO A 135 -16.03 15.57 6.76
C PRO A 135 -17.19 14.56 6.73
N GLY A 136 -17.57 14.04 7.89
CA GLY A 136 -18.55 12.97 8.07
C GLY A 136 -18.04 11.56 7.79
N LYS A 137 -16.76 11.38 7.41
CA LYS A 137 -16.16 10.05 7.27
C LYS A 137 -15.66 9.52 8.61
N HIS A 138 -15.81 8.21 8.79
CA HIS A 138 -15.21 7.50 9.92
C HIS A 138 -13.76 7.15 9.63
N VAL A 139 -12.91 7.37 10.61
CA VAL A 139 -11.46 7.10 10.58
C VAL A 139 -11.04 6.40 11.88
N LEU A 140 -9.86 5.80 11.87
CA LEU A 140 -9.16 5.42 13.10
C LEU A 140 -8.09 6.47 13.37
N ALA A 141 -8.08 7.04 14.56
CA ALA A 141 -7.16 8.11 14.92
C ALA A 141 -6.57 7.88 16.31
N VAL A 142 -5.29 8.22 16.46
CA VAL A 142 -4.63 8.18 17.77
C VAL A 142 -5.25 9.24 18.68
N TYR A 143 -5.72 8.85 19.86
CA TYR A 143 -6.26 9.81 20.82
C TYR A 143 -5.12 10.72 21.35
N PRO A 144 -5.36 12.04 21.51
CA PRO A 144 -4.32 12.93 22.01
C PRO A 144 -3.74 12.48 23.35
N GLY A 145 -2.43 12.29 23.40
CA GLY A 145 -1.72 11.89 24.63
C GLY A 145 -1.65 10.38 24.88
N THR A 146 -2.17 9.53 23.97
CA THR A 146 -2.07 8.07 24.08
C THR A 146 -1.40 7.45 22.85
N THR A 147 -1.19 6.14 22.89
CA THR A 147 -0.76 5.31 21.74
C THR A 147 -1.87 4.41 21.18
N ALA A 148 -3.09 4.55 21.67
CA ALA A 148 -4.24 3.80 21.18
C ALA A 148 -5.01 4.57 20.10
N LEU A 149 -5.55 3.84 19.12
CA LEU A 149 -6.41 4.39 18.09
C LEU A 149 -7.87 4.05 18.38
N TYR A 150 -8.71 5.06 18.20
CA TYR A 150 -10.15 4.96 18.39
C TYR A 150 -10.88 5.39 17.13
N LYS A 151 -12.11 4.91 17.00
CA LYS A 151 -13.01 5.33 15.94
C LYS A 151 -13.39 6.79 16.16
N ALA A 152 -13.28 7.58 15.11
CA ALA A 152 -13.63 8.99 15.12
C ALA A 152 -14.32 9.41 13.83
N THR A 153 -15.09 10.49 13.90
CA THR A 153 -15.75 11.13 12.77
C THR A 153 -15.02 12.41 12.40
N VAL A 154 -14.72 12.59 11.11
CA VAL A 154 -14.05 13.79 10.62
C VAL A 154 -14.99 14.97 10.65
N VAL A 155 -14.64 16.02 11.39
CA VAL A 155 -15.36 17.31 11.41
C VAL A 155 -14.76 18.26 10.37
N SER A 156 -13.43 18.35 10.34
CA SER A 156 -12.73 19.23 9.40
C SER A 156 -11.39 18.65 8.97
N THR A 157 -11.06 18.89 7.70
CA THR A 157 -9.83 18.44 7.06
C THR A 157 -8.66 19.41 7.28
N PRO A 158 -7.41 18.95 7.26
CA PRO A 158 -6.21 19.79 7.27
C PRO A 158 -6.24 20.90 6.21
N ARG A 159 -6.59 20.57 4.95
CA ARG A 159 -6.63 21.56 3.85
C ARG A 159 -7.58 22.72 4.11
N LYS A 160 -8.80 22.42 4.59
CA LYS A 160 -9.79 23.45 4.96
C LYS A 160 -9.29 24.36 6.07
N ARG A 161 -8.51 23.83 7.02
CA ARG A 161 -7.96 24.60 8.15
C ARG A 161 -6.63 25.29 7.84
N LYS A 162 -6.04 25.04 6.67
CA LYS A 162 -4.67 25.47 6.32
C LYS A 162 -3.65 25.02 7.38
N SER A 163 -3.87 23.83 7.93
CA SER A 163 -3.01 23.19 8.93
C SER A 163 -2.72 21.74 8.51
N ASP A 164 -1.88 21.04 9.29
CA ASP A 164 -1.53 19.63 9.09
C ASP A 164 -2.38 18.70 9.97
N GLU A 165 -3.52 19.18 10.46
CA GLU A 165 -4.30 18.51 11.51
C GLU A 165 -5.79 18.39 11.15
N TYR A 166 -6.33 17.21 11.41
CA TYR A 166 -7.77 16.96 11.38
C TYR A 166 -8.42 17.48 12.66
N LEU A 167 -9.68 17.90 12.52
CA LEU A 167 -10.59 18.08 13.65
C LEU A 167 -11.53 16.88 13.68
N LEU A 168 -11.53 16.13 14.77
CA LEU A 168 -12.21 14.86 14.91
C LEU A 168 -13.12 14.85 16.14
N GLU A 169 -14.23 14.12 16.05
CA GLU A 169 -15.09 13.76 17.18
C GLU A 169 -14.92 12.26 17.42
N PHE A 170 -14.45 11.87 18.61
CA PHE A 170 -14.23 10.47 18.95
C PHE A 170 -15.53 9.85 19.46
N ASP A 171 -15.89 8.66 18.98
CA ASP A 171 -17.17 8.02 19.30
C ASP A 171 -17.29 7.64 20.81
N ASP A 172 -16.17 7.57 21.54
CA ASP A 172 -16.07 7.15 22.95
C ASP A 172 -15.82 8.34 23.92
N ASP A 173 -15.64 9.57 23.43
CA ASP A 173 -15.24 10.75 24.25
C ASP A 173 -16.46 11.62 24.65
N GLU A 174 -17.66 11.06 24.83
CA GLU A 174 -18.86 11.84 25.15
C GLU A 174 -18.77 12.55 26.51
N GLU A 175 -18.85 13.89 26.49
CA GLU A 175 -18.84 14.75 27.67
C GLU A 175 -20.06 15.68 27.64
N ASP A 176 -20.84 15.72 28.72
CA ASP A 176 -22.05 16.57 28.86
C ASP A 176 -23.07 16.37 27.71
N GLY A 177 -23.14 15.16 27.15
CA GLY A 177 -24.04 14.82 26.04
C GLY A 177 -23.58 15.32 24.66
N ALA A 178 -22.31 15.73 24.54
CA ALA A 178 -21.69 16.13 23.28
C ALA A 178 -20.34 15.42 23.07
N LEU A 179 -19.96 15.20 21.81
CA LEU A 179 -18.62 14.73 21.48
C LEU A 179 -17.70 15.95 21.32
N PRO A 180 -16.65 16.11 22.15
CA PRO A 180 -15.70 17.20 22.03
C PRO A 180 -14.83 17.04 20.78
N GLN A 181 -14.44 18.17 20.21
CA GLN A 181 -13.61 18.21 19.01
C GLN A 181 -12.13 18.19 19.37
N ARG A 182 -11.42 17.15 18.93
CA ARG A 182 -9.98 16.96 19.15
C ARG A 182 -9.20 17.23 17.88
N THR A 183 -8.04 17.86 18.02
CA THR A 183 -7.14 18.10 16.90
C THR A 183 -6.11 16.98 16.82
N VAL A 184 -6.01 16.32 15.67
CA VAL A 184 -5.12 15.15 15.47
C VAL A 184 -4.30 15.34 14.18
N PRO A 185 -2.96 15.21 14.23
CA PRO A 185 -2.11 15.32 13.04
C PRO A 185 -2.47 14.30 11.96
N PHE A 186 -2.35 14.67 10.68
CA PHE A 186 -2.74 13.79 9.56
C PHE A 186 -2.00 12.44 9.57
N HIS A 187 -0.74 12.41 9.99
CA HIS A 187 0.08 11.20 10.04
C HIS A 187 -0.25 10.29 11.24
N LYS A 188 -1.25 10.65 12.05
CA LYS A 188 -1.83 9.83 13.13
C LYS A 188 -3.27 9.40 12.83
N VAL A 189 -3.74 9.62 11.58
CA VAL A 189 -5.08 9.24 11.12
C VAL A 189 -4.96 8.17 10.04
N ALA A 190 -5.67 7.06 10.22
CA ALA A 190 -5.70 5.93 9.31
C ALA A 190 -7.14 5.65 8.82
N LYS A 191 -7.25 4.96 7.68
CA LYS A 191 -8.55 4.55 7.14
C LYS A 191 -9.20 3.54 8.11
N ALA A 192 -10.41 3.83 8.57
CA ALA A 192 -11.21 2.84 9.30
C ALA A 192 -11.55 1.68 8.37
N ARG A 193 -11.35 0.44 8.84
CA ARG A 193 -11.82 -0.76 8.13
C ARG A 193 -13.24 -1.04 8.61
N VAL A 194 -14.21 -0.95 7.72
CA VAL A 194 -15.59 -1.38 8.04
C VAL A 194 -15.68 -2.89 7.93
N LYS A 195 -15.88 -3.58 9.07
CA LYS A 195 -16.17 -5.02 9.12
C LYS A 195 -17.34 -5.30 8.15
N GLY A 196 -17.09 -6.11 7.11
CA GLY A 196 -18.09 -6.53 6.12
C GLY A 196 -18.14 -5.77 4.79
N PHE A 197 -17.50 -4.59 4.63
CA PHE A 197 -17.58 -3.82 3.36
C PHE A 197 -16.25 -3.69 2.61
N ASP A 198 -15.10 -3.69 3.30
CA ASP A 198 -13.80 -3.39 2.67
C ASP A 198 -13.10 -4.60 2.03
N VAL A 199 -13.44 -5.85 2.40
CA VAL A 199 -12.78 -7.04 1.82
C VAL A 199 -13.13 -7.21 0.33
N ILE A 200 -14.37 -6.87 -0.04
CA ILE A 200 -14.83 -6.91 -1.42
C ILE A 200 -14.37 -5.66 -2.17
N ALA A 201 -14.44 -4.47 -1.56
CA ALA A 201 -14.04 -3.24 -2.24
C ALA A 201 -12.53 -3.20 -2.59
N PHE A 202 -11.64 -3.69 -1.73
CA PHE A 202 -10.22 -3.75 -2.08
C PHE A 202 -9.91 -4.76 -3.20
N PHE A 203 -10.69 -5.84 -3.31
CA PHE A 203 -10.53 -6.84 -4.35
C PHE A 203 -11.17 -6.39 -5.68
N VAL A 204 -12.41 -5.88 -5.62
CA VAL A 204 -13.19 -5.42 -6.78
C VAL A 204 -12.60 -4.15 -7.39
N ILE A 205 -12.13 -3.19 -6.59
CA ILE A 205 -11.50 -1.97 -7.14
C ILE A 205 -10.21 -2.37 -7.88
N LYS A 206 -9.41 -3.33 -7.37
CA LYS A 206 -8.19 -3.80 -8.05
C LYS A 206 -8.45 -4.50 -9.38
N ASP A 207 -9.57 -5.21 -9.52
CA ASP A 207 -9.96 -5.81 -10.80
C ASP A 207 -10.42 -4.75 -11.81
N GLU A 208 -11.13 -3.71 -11.38
CA GLU A 208 -11.67 -2.68 -12.27
C GLU A 208 -10.59 -1.70 -12.82
N ILE A 209 -9.53 -1.42 -12.05
CA ILE A 209 -8.38 -0.63 -12.56
C ILE A 209 -7.46 -1.41 -13.51
N ASN A 210 -7.53 -2.75 -13.55
CA ASN A 210 -6.69 -3.56 -14.44
C ASN A 210 -7.32 -3.81 -15.82
N LEU A 211 -8.53 -3.29 -16.06
CA LEU A 211 -9.28 -3.51 -17.30
C LEU A 211 -9.25 -2.31 -18.28
N LYS A 212 -8.52 -1.23 -17.97
CA LYS A 212 -8.50 0.00 -18.79
C LYS A 212 -7.20 0.29 -19.55
N ASP A 213 -6.16 -0.52 -19.36
CA ASP A 213 -4.87 -0.35 -20.07
C ASP A 213 -4.59 -1.46 -21.10
N GLU A 214 -5.64 -1.99 -21.74
CA GLU A 214 -5.50 -2.77 -22.97
C GLU A 214 -6.53 -2.31 -24.01
N LYS A 215 -6.18 -1.25 -24.76
CA LYS A 215 -6.72 -0.98 -26.10
C LYS A 215 -5.80 -0.07 -26.91
#